data_AF-A0A506Y059-F1
#
_entry.id   AF-A0A506Y059-F1
#
_cell.length_a   1.000
_cell.length_b   1.000
_cell.length_c   1.000
_cell.angle_alpha   90.00
_cell.angle_beta   90.00
_cell.angle_gamma   90.00
#
_symmetry.space_group_name_H-M   'P 1'
#
loop_
_entity.id
_entity.type
_entity.pdbx_description
1 polymer ?
#
loop_
_entity_poly.entity_id
_entity_poly.type
_entity_poly.pdbx_seq_one_letter_code
_entity_poly.pdbx_strand_id
1 'polypeptide(L)'
;MAGYAAQRSIGARIAAARRSRGYRSADALAAALYGTGITASIIENIEAGRRANLDVSIVLNIARVLGVPVSALLAPIARPDDPLDLANLGPAFDGMSASEFDTWMSTAPNSDHLAASAAERNDRAELRALRELQLQRRELDRLRQADAIEEASGRPEALAAASHNRIAAIENDITELRKYLASAGWEL
;
A
#
# COMPACT_ATOMS: atom_id res chain seq x y z
N MET A 1 -3.96 -4.19 19.70
CA MET A 1 -4.33 -3.67 18.37
C MET A 1 -3.25 -3.83 17.27
N ALA A 2 -2.24 -4.69 17.42
CA ALA A 2 -1.43 -5.17 16.27
C ALA A 2 -0.91 -6.61 16.47
N GLY A 3 -1.58 -7.41 17.33
CA GLY A 3 -1.09 -8.74 17.71
C GLY A 3 -1.05 -9.74 16.54
N TYR A 4 -1.82 -9.48 15.47
CA TYR A 4 -1.76 -10.30 14.26
C TYR A 4 -0.47 -10.07 13.49
N ALA A 5 0.02 -8.84 13.37
CA ALA A 5 1.21 -8.50 12.57
C ALA A 5 2.53 -9.01 13.20
N ALA A 6 2.50 -9.50 14.44
CA ALA A 6 3.65 -10.09 15.13
C ALA A 6 3.72 -11.62 15.02
N GLN A 7 2.71 -12.26 14.40
CA GLN A 7 2.66 -13.73 14.32
C GLN A 7 3.76 -14.27 13.39
N ARG A 8 4.29 -15.45 13.73
CA ARG A 8 5.46 -16.11 13.11
C ARG A 8 5.14 -17.01 11.92
N SER A 9 3.97 -16.82 11.31
CA SER A 9 3.64 -17.39 10.00
C SER A 9 2.49 -16.63 9.37
N ILE A 10 2.42 -16.63 8.04
CA ILE A 10 1.30 -16.04 7.30
C ILE A 10 -0.05 -16.62 7.72
N GLY A 11 -0.13 -17.93 7.95
CA GLY A 11 -1.35 -18.59 8.43
C GLY A 11 -1.79 -18.07 9.80
N ALA A 12 -0.86 -17.92 10.73
CA ALA A 12 -1.15 -17.37 12.05
C ALA A 12 -1.52 -15.88 11.98
N ARG A 13 -0.89 -15.10 11.09
CA ARG A 13 -1.26 -13.69 10.83
C ARG A 13 -2.68 -13.59 10.30
N ILE A 14 -3.06 -14.41 9.32
CA ILE A 14 -4.42 -14.44 8.77
C ILE A 14 -5.44 -14.83 9.83
N ALA A 15 -5.18 -15.89 10.60
CA ALA A 15 -6.08 -16.35 11.67
C ALA A 15 -6.29 -15.29 12.76
N ALA A 16 -5.21 -14.61 13.17
CA ALA A 16 -5.26 -13.54 14.16
C ALA A 16 -5.96 -12.28 13.62
N ALA A 17 -5.69 -11.91 12.37
CA ALA A 17 -6.35 -10.79 11.70
C ALA A 17 -7.86 -11.06 11.59
N ARG A 18 -8.25 -12.25 11.11
CA ARG A 18 -9.63 -12.72 11.04
C ARG A 18 -10.36 -12.58 12.37
N ARG A 19 -9.79 -13.10 13.46
CA ARG A 19 -10.34 -12.98 14.81
C ARG A 19 -10.46 -11.53 15.27
N SER A 20 -9.45 -10.70 15.01
CA SER A 20 -9.46 -9.28 15.38
C SER A 20 -10.52 -8.45 14.67
N ARG A 21 -10.98 -8.92 13.49
CA ARG A 21 -12.02 -8.27 12.67
C ARG A 21 -13.42 -8.88 12.88
N GLY A 22 -13.58 -9.75 13.88
CA GLY A 22 -14.88 -10.30 14.27
C GLY A 22 -15.33 -11.56 13.51
N TYR A 23 -14.53 -12.07 12.58
CA TYR A 23 -14.82 -13.32 11.88
C TYR A 23 -14.44 -14.52 12.76
N ARG A 24 -15.42 -15.14 13.40
CA ARG A 24 -15.18 -16.19 14.41
C ARG A 24 -14.70 -17.52 13.83
N SER A 25 -15.05 -17.84 12.59
CA SER A 25 -14.64 -19.07 11.89
C SER A 25 -14.09 -18.80 10.50
N ALA A 26 -13.45 -19.81 9.89
CA ALA A 26 -13.05 -19.79 8.50
C ALA A 26 -14.27 -19.67 7.56
N ASP A 27 -15.39 -20.31 7.91
CA ASP A 27 -16.66 -20.17 7.18
C ASP A 27 -17.15 -18.72 7.15
N ALA A 28 -17.08 -18.01 8.27
CA ALA A 28 -17.50 -16.62 8.35
C ALA A 28 -16.66 -15.72 7.43
N LEU A 29 -15.36 -16.00 7.31
CA LEU A 29 -14.50 -15.27 6.37
C LEU A 29 -14.76 -15.69 4.92
N ALA A 30 -14.94 -16.98 4.64
CA ALA A 30 -15.27 -17.49 3.32
C ALA A 30 -16.59 -16.89 2.78
N ALA A 31 -17.61 -16.77 3.64
CA ALA A 31 -18.87 -16.14 3.30
C ALA A 31 -18.71 -14.66 2.91
N ALA A 32 -17.79 -13.94 3.56
CA ALA A 32 -17.47 -12.55 3.21
C ALA A 32 -16.64 -12.42 1.92
N LEU A 33 -16.01 -13.51 1.46
CA LEU A 33 -15.24 -13.60 0.22
C LEU A 33 -16.10 -14.07 -0.97
N TYR A 34 -17.38 -13.72 -0.97
CA TYR A 34 -18.34 -14.16 -1.99
C TYR A 34 -17.85 -13.86 -3.43
N GLY A 35 -18.01 -14.84 -4.34
CA GLY A 35 -17.60 -14.72 -5.74
C GLY A 35 -16.12 -14.98 -6.03
N THR A 36 -15.28 -15.22 -5.02
CA THR A 36 -13.84 -15.45 -5.20
C THR A 36 -13.46 -16.92 -5.37
N GLY A 37 -14.37 -17.86 -5.07
CA GLY A 37 -14.08 -19.30 -5.03
C GLY A 37 -13.26 -19.74 -3.81
N ILE A 38 -12.93 -18.83 -2.88
CA ILE A 38 -12.18 -19.13 -1.67
C ILE A 38 -13.12 -19.76 -0.64
N THR A 39 -12.91 -21.05 -0.35
CA THR A 39 -13.72 -21.82 0.61
C THR A 39 -13.13 -21.79 2.02
N ALA A 40 -13.93 -22.17 3.01
CA ALA A 40 -13.46 -22.32 4.39
C ALA A 40 -12.29 -23.31 4.50
N SER A 41 -12.36 -24.44 3.78
CA SER A 41 -11.27 -25.42 3.75
C SER A 41 -9.95 -24.83 3.24
N ILE A 42 -10.00 -23.96 2.23
CA ILE A 42 -8.81 -23.24 1.76
C ILE A 42 -8.25 -22.38 2.89
N ILE A 43 -9.08 -21.59 3.56
CA ILE A 43 -8.66 -20.73 4.67
C ILE A 43 -8.07 -21.56 5.82
N GLU A 44 -8.69 -22.65 6.22
CA GLU A 44 -8.20 -23.54 7.28
C GLU A 44 -6.84 -24.16 6.94
N ASN A 45 -6.65 -24.57 5.69
CA ASN A 45 -5.37 -25.11 5.24
C ASN A 45 -4.26 -24.05 5.27
N ILE A 46 -4.59 -22.79 4.95
CA ILE A 46 -3.66 -21.67 5.06
C ILE A 46 -3.35 -21.36 6.53
N GLU A 47 -4.37 -21.23 7.38
CA GLU A 47 -4.21 -20.93 8.81
C GLU A 47 -3.42 -22.01 9.56
N ALA A 48 -3.59 -23.29 9.15
CA ALA A 48 -2.84 -24.42 9.68
C ALA A 48 -1.42 -24.55 9.11
N GLY A 49 -1.02 -23.71 8.15
CA GLY A 49 0.29 -23.81 7.48
C GLY A 49 0.44 -25.05 6.57
N ARG A 50 -0.66 -25.74 6.25
CA ARG A 50 -0.67 -26.92 5.38
C ARG A 50 -0.53 -26.58 3.90
N ARG A 51 -0.67 -25.30 3.55
CA ARG A 51 -0.51 -24.79 2.18
C ARG A 51 0.76 -23.92 2.11
N ALA A 52 1.85 -24.50 1.60
CA ALA A 52 3.13 -23.80 1.44
C ALA A 52 3.10 -22.74 0.33
N ASN A 53 2.36 -23.00 -0.76
CA ASN A 53 2.23 -22.07 -1.88
C ASN A 53 0.88 -21.36 -1.83
N LEU A 54 0.92 -20.03 -1.73
CA LEU A 54 -0.26 -19.17 -1.70
C LEU A 54 -0.40 -18.40 -3.00
N ASP A 55 -1.57 -18.50 -3.60
CA ASP A 55 -1.88 -17.70 -4.78
C ASP A 55 -2.01 -16.23 -4.34
N VAL A 56 -1.39 -15.32 -5.08
CA VAL A 56 -1.43 -13.87 -4.79
C VAL A 56 -2.88 -13.38 -4.71
N SER A 57 -3.76 -13.88 -5.59
CA SER A 57 -5.19 -13.53 -5.60
C SER A 57 -5.89 -13.87 -4.28
N ILE A 58 -5.53 -14.98 -3.63
CA ILE A 58 -6.10 -15.39 -2.35
C ILE A 58 -5.67 -14.40 -1.26
N VAL A 59 -4.38 -14.07 -1.20
CA VAL A 59 -3.84 -13.13 -0.21
C VAL A 59 -4.47 -11.75 -0.38
N LEU A 60 -4.60 -11.25 -1.61
CA LEU A 60 -5.22 -9.96 -1.90
C LEU A 60 -6.69 -9.90 -1.48
N ASN A 61 -7.48 -10.94 -1.81
CA ASN A 61 -8.89 -11.00 -1.43
C ASN A 61 -9.06 -11.04 0.10
N ILE A 62 -8.26 -11.87 0.79
CA ILE A 62 -8.27 -11.94 2.25
C ILE A 62 -7.88 -10.59 2.86
N ALA A 63 -6.79 -9.97 2.41
CA ALA A 63 -6.34 -8.66 2.90
C ALA A 63 -7.42 -7.59 2.72
N ARG A 64 -8.07 -7.57 1.55
CA ARG A 64 -9.13 -6.61 1.22
C ARG A 64 -10.38 -6.76 2.08
N VAL A 65 -10.82 -8.00 2.34
CA VAL A 65 -11.98 -8.29 3.21
C VAL A 65 -11.67 -8.01 4.66
N LEU A 66 -10.47 -8.38 5.12
CA LEU A 66 -10.03 -8.10 6.49
C LEU A 66 -9.69 -6.63 6.71
N GLY A 67 -9.53 -5.82 5.65
CA GLY A 67 -9.17 -4.40 5.75
C GLY A 67 -7.80 -4.20 6.37
N VAL A 68 -6.82 -5.02 5.99
CA VAL A 68 -5.43 -4.98 6.46
C VAL A 68 -4.47 -4.74 5.29
N PRO A 69 -3.31 -4.10 5.52
CA PRO A 69 -2.25 -4.03 4.50
C PRO A 69 -1.78 -5.44 4.13
N VAL A 70 -1.48 -5.65 2.85
CA VAL A 70 -1.00 -6.94 2.34
C VAL A 70 0.37 -7.28 2.95
N SER A 71 1.27 -6.30 3.07
CA SER A 71 2.59 -6.46 3.71
C SER A 71 2.47 -6.96 5.15
N ALA A 72 1.44 -6.51 5.89
CA ALA A 72 1.15 -6.94 7.26
C ALA A 72 0.67 -8.41 7.37
N LEU A 73 0.26 -9.04 6.27
CA LEU A 73 -0.01 -10.47 6.20
C LEU A 73 1.18 -11.26 5.66
N LEU A 74 2.00 -10.65 4.80
CA LEU A 74 3.14 -11.31 4.17
C LEU A 74 4.36 -11.36 5.07
N ALA A 75 4.59 -10.35 5.92
CA ALA A 75 5.75 -10.26 6.80
C ALA A 75 5.34 -9.95 8.25
N PRO A 76 6.18 -10.32 9.25
CA PRO A 76 5.92 -9.99 10.65
C PRO A 76 6.26 -8.52 10.96
N ILE A 77 5.59 -7.55 10.31
CA ILE A 77 5.95 -6.12 10.36
C ILE A 77 5.95 -5.49 11.77
N ALA A 78 5.30 -6.12 12.76
CA ALA A 78 5.38 -5.69 14.16
C ALA A 78 6.71 -6.10 14.84
N ARG A 79 7.57 -6.83 14.13
CA ARG A 79 8.93 -7.25 14.50
C ARG A 79 9.83 -6.90 13.31
N PRO A 80 10.16 -5.61 13.14
CA PRO A 80 10.77 -5.09 11.90
C PRO A 80 12.09 -5.76 11.54
N ASP A 81 12.87 -6.16 12.54
CA ASP A 81 14.18 -6.80 12.35
C ASP A 81 14.10 -8.34 12.18
N ASP A 82 12.92 -8.94 12.37
CA ASP A 82 12.75 -10.37 12.13
C ASP A 82 12.88 -10.67 10.62
N PRO A 83 13.45 -11.82 10.25
CA PRO A 83 13.50 -12.25 8.85
C PRO A 83 12.10 -12.58 8.32
N LEU A 84 11.98 -12.63 7.00
CA LEU A 84 10.78 -13.13 6.34
C LEU A 84 10.51 -14.60 6.70
N ASP A 85 9.25 -14.90 6.99
CA ASP A 85 8.76 -16.24 7.37
C ASP A 85 7.81 -16.82 6.31
N LEU A 86 8.04 -16.44 5.05
CA LEU A 86 7.37 -16.99 3.88
C LEU A 86 8.17 -18.18 3.34
N ALA A 87 7.46 -19.27 3.03
CA ALA A 87 8.06 -20.44 2.42
C ALA A 87 8.42 -20.18 0.94
N ASN A 88 9.40 -20.93 0.43
CA ASN A 88 9.77 -20.98 -0.98
C ASN A 88 10.22 -19.63 -1.58
N LEU A 89 10.72 -18.71 -0.75
CA LEU A 89 11.46 -17.56 -1.24
C LEU A 89 12.83 -17.99 -1.79
N GLY A 90 13.27 -17.32 -2.86
CA GLY A 90 14.60 -17.55 -3.43
C GLY A 90 15.70 -16.86 -2.62
N PRO A 91 16.98 -17.14 -2.93
CA PRO A 91 18.12 -16.60 -2.18
C PRO A 91 18.22 -15.07 -2.14
N ALA A 92 17.56 -14.36 -3.07
CA ALA A 92 17.51 -12.90 -3.08
C ALA A 92 16.80 -12.30 -1.86
N PHE A 93 16.06 -13.10 -1.09
CA PHE A 93 15.37 -12.69 0.15
C PHE A 93 16.11 -13.14 1.41
N ASP A 94 17.26 -13.82 1.28
CA ASP A 94 18.01 -14.31 2.44
C ASP A 94 18.52 -13.12 3.27
N GLY A 95 18.14 -13.11 4.55
CA GLY A 95 18.50 -12.04 5.48
C GLY A 95 17.68 -10.76 5.34
N MET A 96 16.75 -10.68 4.39
CA MET A 96 15.83 -9.54 4.25
C MET A 96 14.93 -9.45 5.49
N SER A 97 14.90 -8.28 6.13
CA SER A 97 14.06 -8.04 7.31
C SER A 97 12.61 -7.73 6.91
N ALA A 98 11.70 -7.82 7.88
CA ALA A 98 10.31 -7.43 7.67
C ALA A 98 10.15 -5.94 7.31
N SER A 99 10.96 -5.05 7.89
CA SER A 99 10.96 -3.62 7.55
C SER A 99 11.51 -3.34 6.15
N GLU A 100 12.59 -4.03 5.76
CA GLU A 100 13.17 -3.93 4.42
C GLU A 100 12.15 -4.42 3.37
N PHE A 101 11.47 -5.53 3.64
CA PHE A 101 10.44 -6.06 2.76
C PHE A 101 9.23 -5.13 2.61
N ASP A 102 8.71 -4.56 3.70
CA ASP A 102 7.60 -3.59 3.63
C ASP A 102 8.01 -2.36 2.82
N THR A 103 9.26 -1.91 2.98
CA THR A 103 9.84 -0.79 2.26
C THR A 103 10.08 -1.08 0.77
N TRP A 104 10.53 -2.29 0.47
CA TRP A 104 10.66 -2.80 -0.90
C TRP A 104 9.29 -2.83 -1.58
N MET A 105 8.28 -3.43 -0.94
CA MET A 105 6.92 -3.59 -1.47
C MET A 105 6.16 -2.26 -1.62
N SER A 106 6.31 -1.34 -0.67
CA SER A 106 5.65 -0.03 -0.71
C SER A 106 6.35 0.99 -1.60
N THR A 107 7.58 0.70 -2.03
CA THR A 107 8.51 1.65 -2.66
C THR A 107 8.53 3.01 -1.93
N ALA A 108 8.56 2.96 -0.59
CA ALA A 108 8.56 4.15 0.24
C ALA A 108 9.75 5.07 -0.09
N PRO A 109 9.57 6.40 -0.10
CA PRO A 109 10.68 7.33 -0.23
C PRO A 109 11.56 7.28 1.04
N ASN A 110 12.88 7.38 0.88
CA ASN A 110 13.87 7.40 1.98
C ASN A 110 13.82 6.10 2.81
N SER A 111 14.25 5.03 2.16
CA SER A 111 13.86 3.66 2.43
C SER A 111 15.10 2.84 2.77
N ASP A 112 15.04 1.95 3.77
CA ASP A 112 16.17 1.05 4.12
C ASP A 112 16.53 0.10 2.97
N HIS A 113 15.57 -0.16 2.06
CA HIS A 113 15.83 -0.90 0.82
C HIS A 113 16.66 -0.06 -0.16
N LEU A 114 17.89 -0.49 -0.42
CA LEU A 114 18.77 0.09 -1.42
C LEU A 114 18.55 -0.61 -2.75
N ALA A 115 18.19 0.16 -3.79
CA ALA A 115 18.00 -0.38 -5.12
C ALA A 115 19.30 -1.02 -5.65
N ALA A 116 19.19 -2.25 -6.14
CA ALA A 116 20.30 -3.06 -6.59
C ALA A 116 20.80 -2.69 -7.99
N SER A 117 20.04 -1.88 -8.75
CA SER A 117 20.39 -1.49 -10.11
C SER A 117 19.95 -0.07 -10.48
N ALA A 118 20.48 0.45 -11.60
CA ALA A 118 19.99 1.71 -12.19
C ALA A 118 18.54 1.60 -12.68
N ALA A 119 18.16 0.44 -13.26
CA ALA A 119 16.80 0.19 -13.71
C ALA A 119 15.81 0.24 -12.54
N GLU A 120 16.10 -0.47 -11.45
CA GLU A 120 15.24 -0.44 -10.25
C GLU A 120 15.14 0.95 -9.65
N ARG A 121 16.24 1.73 -9.65
CA ARG A 121 16.20 3.14 -9.20
C ARG A 121 15.25 3.98 -10.06
N ASN A 122 15.27 3.78 -11.38
CA ASN A 122 14.39 4.49 -12.30
C ASN A 122 12.93 4.08 -12.07
N ASP A 123 12.63 2.79 -12.01
CA ASP A 123 11.27 2.28 -11.74
C ASP A 123 10.70 2.86 -10.43
N ARG A 124 11.54 2.92 -9.37
CA ARG A 124 11.16 3.51 -8.08
C ARG A 124 10.95 5.02 -8.18
N ALA A 125 11.79 5.74 -8.93
CA ALA A 125 11.65 7.17 -9.14
C ALA A 125 10.36 7.51 -9.90
N GLU A 126 10.02 6.73 -10.92
CA GLU A 126 8.80 6.85 -11.69
C GLU A 126 7.55 6.58 -10.82
N LEU A 127 7.53 5.49 -10.05
CA LEU A 127 6.44 5.21 -9.11
C LEU A 127 6.28 6.30 -8.05
N ARG A 128 7.39 6.88 -7.58
CA ARG A 128 7.38 8.02 -6.65
C ARG A 128 6.76 9.26 -7.31
N ALA A 129 7.16 9.59 -8.53
CA ALA A 129 6.59 10.70 -9.29
C ALA A 129 5.10 10.52 -9.56
N LEU A 130 4.65 9.28 -9.85
CA LEU A 130 3.23 8.97 -10.02
C LEU A 130 2.42 9.21 -8.74
N ARG A 131 2.96 8.83 -7.57
CA ARG A 131 2.30 9.10 -6.28
C ARG A 131 2.25 10.59 -5.96
N GLU A 132 3.35 11.29 -6.21
CA GLU A 132 3.40 12.74 -6.04
C GLU A 132 2.35 13.42 -6.91
N LEU A 133 2.23 13.01 -8.18
CA LEU A 133 1.21 13.52 -9.09
C LEU A 133 -0.21 13.28 -8.53
N GLN A 134 -0.48 12.09 -7.98
CA GLN A 134 -1.78 11.79 -7.37
C GLN A 134 -2.06 12.63 -6.12
N LEU A 135 -1.04 12.87 -5.28
CA LEU A 135 -1.16 13.71 -4.09
C LEU A 135 -1.42 15.17 -4.48
N GLN A 136 -0.68 15.69 -5.44
CA GLN A 136 -0.84 17.05 -5.94
C GLN A 136 -2.20 17.27 -6.60
N ARG A 137 -2.73 16.30 -7.36
CA ARG A 137 -4.09 16.36 -7.91
C ARG A 137 -5.14 16.51 -6.80
N ARG A 138 -5.04 15.70 -5.73
CA ARG A 138 -5.97 15.80 -4.57
C ARG A 138 -5.83 17.13 -3.84
N GLU A 139 -4.61 17.62 -3.66
CA GLU A 139 -4.38 18.91 -3.00
C GLU A 139 -4.90 20.07 -3.86
N LEU A 140 -4.73 20.03 -5.18
CA LEU A 140 -5.29 21.01 -6.10
C LEU A 140 -6.82 21.06 -6.00
N ASP A 141 -7.47 19.90 -6.01
CA ASP A 141 -8.93 19.81 -5.85
C ASP A 141 -9.37 20.41 -4.50
N ARG A 142 -8.65 20.11 -3.41
CA ARG A 142 -8.92 20.67 -2.08
C ARG A 142 -8.76 22.19 -2.06
N LEU A 143 -7.70 22.72 -2.67
CA LEU A 143 -7.44 24.16 -2.69
C LEU A 143 -8.47 24.90 -3.53
N ARG A 144 -8.85 24.38 -4.71
CA ARG A 144 -9.92 24.98 -5.53
C ARG A 144 -11.26 25.02 -4.81
N GLN A 145 -11.59 23.99 -4.04
CA GLN A 145 -12.81 24.00 -3.22
C GLN A 145 -12.74 25.05 -2.10
N ALA A 146 -11.62 25.14 -1.38
CA ALA A 146 -11.44 26.15 -0.35
C ALA A 146 -11.48 27.58 -0.92
N ASP A 147 -10.86 27.78 -2.08
CA ASP A 147 -10.86 29.04 -2.82
C ASP A 147 -12.27 29.53 -3.14
N ALA A 148 -13.10 28.66 -3.71
CA ALA A 148 -14.50 28.96 -4.03
C ALA A 148 -15.34 29.31 -2.80
N ILE A 149 -15.12 28.63 -1.67
CA ILE A 149 -15.86 28.91 -0.41
C ILE A 149 -15.49 30.29 0.14
N GLU A 150 -14.20 30.61 0.15
CA GLU A 150 -13.73 31.88 0.68
C GLU A 150 -14.09 33.05 -0.24
N GLU A 151 -14.07 32.85 -1.55
CA GLU A 151 -14.58 33.84 -2.53
C GLU A 151 -16.05 34.16 -2.26
N ALA A 152 -16.90 33.13 -2.09
CA ALA A 152 -18.31 33.30 -1.75
C ALA A 152 -18.53 34.00 -0.38
N SER A 153 -17.55 33.93 0.52
CA SER A 153 -17.60 34.52 1.86
C SER A 153 -17.05 35.95 1.94
N GLY A 154 -16.59 36.53 0.82
CA GLY A 154 -16.07 37.90 0.76
C GLY A 154 -14.60 38.03 1.21
N ARG A 155 -13.73 37.16 0.71
CA ARG A 155 -12.28 37.16 1.03
C ARG A 155 -11.58 38.49 0.61
N PRO A 156 -10.66 39.03 1.44
CA PRO A 156 -9.76 40.11 1.06
C PRO A 156 -8.84 39.77 -0.14
N GLU A 157 -8.62 40.74 -1.02
CA GLU A 157 -7.84 40.57 -2.27
C GLU A 157 -6.41 40.05 -2.06
N ALA A 158 -5.72 40.51 -1.01
CA ALA A 158 -4.37 40.04 -0.69
C ALA A 158 -4.30 38.54 -0.37
N LEU A 159 -5.35 37.98 0.25
CA LEU A 159 -5.46 36.55 0.52
C LEU A 159 -5.83 35.76 -0.74
N ALA A 160 -6.61 36.37 -1.65
CA ALA A 160 -6.95 35.77 -2.95
C ALA A 160 -5.68 35.58 -3.80
N ALA A 161 -4.82 36.60 -3.87
CA ALA A 161 -3.55 36.51 -4.60
C ALA A 161 -2.63 35.39 -4.07
N ALA A 162 -2.55 35.21 -2.74
CA ALA A 162 -1.76 34.13 -2.14
C ALA A 162 -2.32 32.74 -2.46
N SER A 163 -3.66 32.59 -2.42
CA SER A 163 -4.35 31.35 -2.80
C SER A 163 -4.11 30.99 -4.26
N HIS A 164 -4.31 31.95 -5.18
CA HIS A 164 -4.09 31.75 -6.61
C HIS A 164 -2.64 31.38 -6.93
N ASN A 165 -1.66 32.04 -6.30
CA ASN A 165 -0.24 31.70 -6.50
C ASN A 165 0.07 30.26 -6.08
N ARG A 166 -0.53 29.78 -4.98
CA ARG A 166 -0.35 28.40 -4.52
C ARG A 166 -1.00 27.39 -5.48
N ILE A 167 -2.21 27.70 -5.97
CA ILE A 167 -2.90 26.89 -6.98
C ILE A 167 -2.04 26.79 -8.25
N ALA A 168 -1.57 27.92 -8.77
CA ALA A 168 -0.73 27.96 -9.98
C ALA A 168 0.59 27.20 -9.82
N ALA A 169 1.22 27.27 -8.64
CA ALA A 169 2.43 26.50 -8.35
C ALA A 169 2.17 24.98 -8.44
N ILE A 170 1.09 24.49 -7.83
CA ILE A 170 0.74 23.06 -7.87
C ILE A 170 0.34 22.63 -9.29
N GLU A 171 -0.32 23.47 -10.06
CA GLU A 171 -0.64 23.19 -11.47
C GLU A 171 0.62 23.04 -12.33
N ASN A 172 1.64 23.86 -12.08
CA ASN A 172 2.93 23.75 -12.74
C ASN A 172 3.64 22.44 -12.33
N ASP A 173 3.67 22.11 -11.04
CA ASP A 173 4.29 20.87 -10.56
C ASP A 173 3.60 19.62 -11.17
N ILE A 174 2.26 19.62 -11.22
CA ILE A 174 1.48 18.57 -11.90
C ILE A 174 1.87 18.47 -13.37
N THR A 175 2.04 19.60 -14.06
CA THR A 175 2.42 19.63 -15.48
C THR A 175 3.80 19.03 -15.69
N GLU A 176 4.77 19.38 -14.86
CA GLU A 176 6.13 18.85 -14.94
C GLU A 176 6.19 17.35 -14.62
N LEU A 177 5.48 16.89 -13.59
CA LEU A 177 5.39 15.46 -13.26
C LEU A 177 4.75 14.66 -14.40
N ARG A 178 3.69 15.18 -15.03
CA ARG A 178 3.08 14.52 -16.20
C ARG A 178 4.04 14.43 -17.38
N LYS A 179 4.81 15.48 -17.67
CA LYS A 179 5.82 15.45 -18.75
C LYS A 179 6.90 14.40 -18.46
N TYR A 180 7.41 14.39 -17.23
CA TYR A 180 8.40 13.40 -16.80
C TYR A 180 7.87 11.97 -16.97
N LEU A 181 6.70 11.67 -16.43
CA LEU A 181 6.12 10.32 -16.52
C LEU A 181 5.75 9.92 -17.96
N ALA A 182 5.21 10.85 -18.77
CA ALA A 182 4.94 10.59 -20.18
C ALA A 182 6.24 10.29 -20.96
N SER A 183 7.34 10.98 -20.65
CA SER A 183 8.65 10.70 -21.26
C SER A 183 9.21 9.33 -20.89
N ALA A 184 8.80 8.80 -19.73
CA ALA A 184 9.11 7.44 -19.28
C ALA A 184 8.11 6.38 -19.82
N GLY A 185 7.11 6.78 -20.61
CA GLY A 185 6.16 5.88 -21.28
C GLY A 185 4.85 5.62 -20.52
N TRP A 186 4.54 6.39 -19.47
CA TRP A 186 3.28 6.26 -18.75
C TRP A 186 2.10 6.93 -19.48
N GLU A 187 0.94 6.28 -19.47
CA GLU A 187 -0.32 6.82 -20.00
C GLU A 187 -1.15 7.48 -18.87
N LEU A 188 -1.31 8.82 -18.88
CA LEU A 188 -1.78 9.64 -17.72
C LEU A 188 -2.84 10.71 -17.98
#